data_AF-A0AAV1LNV3-F1
#
_entry.id   AF-A0AAV1LNV3-F1
#
_cell.length_a   1.000
_cell.length_b   1.000
_cell.length_c   1.000
_cell.angle_alpha   90.00
_cell.angle_beta   90.00
_cell.angle_gamma   90.00
#
_symmetry.space_group_name_H-M   'P 1'
#
loop_
_entity.id
_entity.type
_entity.pdbx_description
1 polymer ?
#
loop_
_entity_poly.entity_id
_entity_poly.type
_entity_poly.pdbx_seq_one_letter_code
_entity_poly.pdbx_strand_id
1 'polypeptide(L)'
;MAIRVQNQSTKPIQLQRGVRQGDVISPKLFTAALGDVFKLLDWKEYGIIINDEYITHLRFADNIVLMAESLEDLSTMLNDLNSVCQRIGLKINMDKTKIMFNVHVTPMPVVVEH
;
A
#
# COMPACT_ATOMS: atom_id res chain seq x y z
N MET A 1 26.15 4.34 -1.69
CA MET A 1 26.25 2.88 -1.88
C MET A 1 27.22 2.61 -3.03
N ALA A 2 27.96 1.51 -3.06
CA ALA A 2 28.77 1.12 -4.23
C ALA A 2 28.65 -0.38 -4.44
N ILE A 3 28.70 -0.84 -5.68
CA ILE A 3 28.63 -2.27 -6.02
C ILE A 3 30.06 -2.75 -6.17
N ARG A 4 30.41 -3.85 -5.48
CA ARG A 4 31.70 -4.52 -5.65
C ARG A 4 31.54 -5.71 -6.57
N VAL A 5 32.31 -5.74 -7.65
CA VAL A 5 32.39 -6.87 -8.59
C VAL A 5 33.83 -7.33 -8.59
N GLN A 6 34.08 -8.56 -8.11
CA GLN A 6 35.43 -9.09 -7.87
C GLN A 6 36.25 -8.15 -6.96
N ASN A 7 37.36 -7.59 -7.48
CA ASN A 7 38.23 -6.66 -6.77
C ASN A 7 38.05 -5.19 -7.19
N GLN A 8 37.02 -4.88 -7.98
CA GLN A 8 36.71 -3.51 -8.39
C GLN A 8 35.40 -3.05 -7.76
N SER A 9 35.32 -1.76 -7.42
CA SER A 9 34.10 -1.12 -6.94
C SER A 9 33.63 -0.09 -7.94
N THR A 10 32.31 0.00 -8.14
CA THR A 10 31.72 1.07 -8.93
C THR A 10 31.95 2.43 -8.28
N LYS A 11 31.74 3.50 -9.05
CA LYS A 11 31.59 4.84 -8.47
C LYS A 11 30.44 4.84 -7.44
N PRO A 12 30.51 5.70 -6.40
CA PRO A 12 29.42 5.83 -5.45
C PRO A 12 28.09 6.16 -6.15
N ILE A 13 27.08 5.35 -5.85
CA ILE A 13 25.70 5.54 -6.25
C ILE A 13 24.99 6.29 -5.11
N GLN A 14 24.42 7.45 -5.45
CA GLN A 14 23.57 8.21 -4.55
C GLN A 14 22.19 7.58 -4.51
N LEU A 15 21.74 7.19 -3.31
CA LEU A 15 20.40 6.67 -3.11
C LEU A 15 19.44 7.86 -2.92
N GLN A 16 18.38 7.91 -3.71
CA GLN A 16 17.37 8.98 -3.64
C GLN A 16 16.12 8.55 -2.86
N ARG A 17 15.67 7.30 -3.05
CA ARG A 17 14.47 6.74 -2.41
C ARG A 17 14.70 5.28 -2.07
N GLY A 18 14.09 4.84 -0.99
CA GLY A 18 14.08 3.45 -0.55
C GLY A 18 14.88 3.24 0.74
N VAL A 19 14.65 2.09 1.35
CA VAL A 19 15.36 1.62 2.53
C VAL A 19 16.36 0.53 2.14
N ARG A 20 17.40 0.34 2.94
CA ARG A 20 18.43 -0.67 2.65
C ARG A 20 17.87 -2.07 2.90
N GLN A 21 17.77 -2.90 1.87
CA GLN A 21 17.36 -4.29 2.05
C GLN A 21 18.40 -5.06 2.90
N GLY A 22 17.91 -5.90 3.82
CA GLY A 22 18.75 -6.66 4.76
C GLY A 22 19.23 -5.85 5.98
N ASP A 23 18.89 -4.56 6.08
CA ASP A 23 19.13 -3.77 7.27
C ASP A 23 18.02 -3.99 8.30
N VAL A 24 18.39 -4.14 9.58
CA VAL A 24 17.48 -4.46 10.69
C VAL A 24 16.44 -3.36 10.94
N ILE A 25 16.75 -2.10 10.60
CA ILE A 25 15.83 -0.98 10.83
C ILE A 25 14.88 -0.73 9.65
N SER A 26 15.25 -1.17 8.45
CA SER A 26 14.47 -0.93 7.23
C SER A 26 13.00 -1.35 7.31
N PRO A 27 12.64 -2.53 7.87
CA PRO A 27 11.23 -2.90 8.02
C PRO A 27 10.44 -1.90 8.86
N LYS A 28 11.00 -1.43 9.99
CA LYS A 28 10.34 -0.46 10.86
C LYS A 28 10.15 0.89 10.18
N LEU A 29 11.15 1.37 9.43
CA LEU A 29 11.04 2.62 8.69
C LEU A 29 9.97 2.55 7.59
N PHE A 30 9.91 1.43 6.87
CA PHE A 30 8.90 1.21 5.84
C PHE A 30 7.49 1.14 6.45
N THR A 31 7.31 0.38 7.52
CA THR A 31 6.02 0.31 8.25
C THR A 31 5.61 1.67 8.82
N ALA A 32 6.55 2.48 9.32
CA ALA A 32 6.26 3.82 9.80
C ALA A 32 5.76 4.75 8.67
N ALA A 33 6.43 4.73 7.51
CA ALA A 33 6.00 5.49 6.34
C ALA A 33 4.60 5.08 5.85
N LEU A 34 4.30 3.78 5.79
CA LEU A 34 2.94 3.31 5.54
C LEU A 34 1.98 3.74 6.66
N GLY A 35 2.41 3.71 7.92
CA GLY A 35 1.65 4.25 9.05
C GLY A 35 1.17 5.68 8.80
N ASP A 36 2.04 6.54 8.29
CA ASP A 36 1.72 7.94 7.98
C ASP A 36 0.80 8.08 6.76
N VAL A 37 0.92 7.21 5.75
CA VAL A 37 -0.06 7.16 4.62
C VAL A 37 -1.48 6.99 5.15
N PHE A 38 -1.70 6.02 6.03
CA PHE A 38 -3.05 5.71 6.51
C PHE A 38 -3.61 6.78 7.47
N LYS A 39 -2.77 7.61 8.09
CA LYS A 39 -3.24 8.77 8.89
C LYS A 39 -3.81 9.89 8.02
N LEU A 40 -3.52 9.90 6.72
CA LEU A 40 -3.99 10.92 5.78
C LEU A 40 -5.30 10.52 5.09
N LEU A 41 -5.81 9.33 5.35
CA LEU A 41 -7.03 8.78 4.75
C LEU A 41 -8.20 8.99 5.72
N ASP A 42 -9.31 9.57 5.25
CA ASP A 42 -10.52 9.76 6.05
C ASP A 42 -11.54 8.67 5.75
N TRP A 43 -11.43 7.56 6.47
CA TRP A 43 -12.21 6.34 6.21
C TRP A 43 -13.17 5.98 7.36
N LYS A 44 -13.70 6.98 8.07
CA LYS A 44 -14.54 6.75 9.27
C LYS A 44 -15.83 5.97 9.00
N GLU A 45 -16.36 6.08 7.79
CA GLU A 45 -17.62 5.44 7.36
C GLU A 45 -17.38 4.38 6.27
N TYR A 46 -16.11 4.06 5.99
CA TYR A 46 -15.71 3.01 5.06
C TYR A 46 -15.30 1.75 5.81
N GLY A 47 -15.24 0.63 5.11
CA GLY A 47 -14.87 -0.65 5.73
C GLY A 47 -16.01 -1.64 5.74
N ILE A 48 -15.88 -2.64 6.60
CA ILE A 48 -16.96 -3.54 7.03
C ILE A 48 -17.24 -3.31 8.51
N ILE A 49 -18.49 -3.43 8.94
CA ILE A 49 -18.85 -3.25 10.35
C ILE A 49 -18.75 -4.59 11.10
N ILE A 50 -18.00 -4.62 12.19
CA ILE A 50 -17.94 -5.75 13.12
C ILE A 50 -18.06 -5.20 14.55
N ASN A 51 -19.08 -5.63 15.30
CA ASN A 51 -19.34 -5.16 16.67
C ASN A 51 -19.37 -3.62 16.78
N ASP A 52 -20.08 -2.96 15.86
CA ASP A 52 -20.20 -1.49 15.78
C ASP A 52 -18.88 -0.74 15.48
N GLU A 53 -17.82 -1.45 15.09
CA GLU A 53 -16.56 -0.86 14.63
C GLU A 53 -16.33 -1.09 13.13
N TYR A 54 -15.91 -0.03 12.43
CA TYR A 54 -15.50 -0.11 11.04
C TYR A 54 -14.08 -0.68 10.92
N ILE A 55 -13.96 -1.82 10.24
CA ILE A 55 -12.67 -2.41 9.88
C ILE A 55 -12.40 -2.09 8.40
N THR A 56 -11.47 -1.17 8.17
CA THR A 56 -11.14 -0.68 6.83
C THR A 56 -10.05 -1.50 6.15
N HIS A 57 -9.05 -1.97 6.90
CA HIS A 57 -7.87 -2.59 6.30
C HIS A 57 -7.05 -3.47 7.26
N LEU A 58 -6.29 -4.42 6.69
CA LEU A 58 -5.25 -5.19 7.38
C LEU A 58 -3.90 -4.94 6.69
N ARG A 59 -2.80 -4.93 7.45
CA ARG A 59 -1.46 -4.67 6.92
C ARG A 59 -0.44 -5.65 7.46
N PHE A 60 0.40 -6.17 6.58
CA PHE A 60 1.58 -6.94 6.94
C PHE A 60 2.73 -6.62 5.99
N ALA A 61 3.76 -5.94 6.50
CA ALA A 61 4.84 -5.38 5.69
C ALA A 61 4.30 -4.51 4.55
N ASP A 62 4.51 -4.91 3.30
CA ASP A 62 4.02 -4.28 2.07
C ASP A 62 2.66 -4.79 1.59
N ASN A 63 2.14 -5.86 2.19
CA ASN A 63 0.83 -6.43 1.83
C ASN A 63 -0.28 -5.73 2.61
N ILE A 64 -1.29 -5.26 1.88
CA ILE A 64 -2.45 -4.54 2.41
C ILE A 64 -3.70 -5.24 1.90
N VAL A 65 -4.65 -5.49 2.79
CA VAL A 65 -6.01 -5.89 2.45
C VAL A 65 -6.92 -4.73 2.77
N LEU A 66 -7.65 -4.22 1.78
CA LEU A 66 -8.75 -3.27 1.98
C LEU A 66 -10.07 -4.03 2.02
N MET A 67 -10.97 -3.60 2.88
CA MET A 67 -12.31 -4.18 3.04
C MET A 67 -13.34 -3.07 2.87
N ALA A 68 -14.45 -3.39 2.22
CA ALA A 68 -15.56 -2.48 2.00
C ALA A 68 -16.85 -3.30 1.80
N GLU A 69 -18.01 -2.71 2.08
CA GLU A 69 -19.31 -3.35 1.87
C GLU A 69 -19.76 -3.29 0.40
N SER A 70 -19.24 -2.34 -0.39
CA SER A 70 -19.55 -2.19 -1.80
C SER A 70 -18.28 -2.08 -2.67
N LEU A 71 -18.41 -2.40 -3.96
CA LEU A 71 -17.31 -2.23 -4.93
C LEU A 71 -17.04 -0.74 -5.24
N GLU A 72 -18.04 0.12 -5.06
CA GLU A 72 -17.90 1.57 -5.21
C GLU A 72 -17.04 2.16 -4.09
N ASP A 73 -17.32 1.78 -2.85
CA ASP A 73 -16.52 2.14 -1.68
C ASP A 73 -15.08 1.61 -1.82
N LEU A 74 -14.94 0.34 -2.24
CA LEU A 74 -13.64 -0.25 -2.50
C LEU A 74 -12.85 0.55 -3.56
N SER A 75 -13.52 1.00 -4.62
CA SER A 75 -12.90 1.83 -5.67
C SER A 75 -12.44 3.17 -5.11
N THR A 76 -13.26 3.81 -4.27
CA THR A 76 -12.91 5.09 -3.63
C THR A 76 -11.71 4.92 -2.70
N MET A 77 -11.75 3.94 -1.79
CA MET A 77 -10.64 3.64 -0.88
C MET A 77 -9.35 3.31 -1.63
N LEU A 78 -9.41 2.55 -2.72
CA LEU A 78 -8.23 2.20 -3.51
C LEU A 78 -7.63 3.41 -4.22
N ASN A 79 -8.47 4.34 -4.72
CA ASN A 79 -8.03 5.60 -5.32
C ASN A 79 -7.38 6.53 -4.30
N ASP A 80 -7.98 6.69 -3.11
CA ASP A 80 -7.42 7.50 -2.03
C ASP A 80 -6.04 6.97 -1.62
N LEU A 81 -5.95 5.64 -1.41
CA LEU A 81 -4.69 4.98 -1.05
C LEU A 81 -3.63 5.19 -2.14
N ASN A 82 -4.01 5.03 -3.42
CA ASN A 82 -3.08 5.25 -4.54
C ASN A 82 -2.57 6.69 -4.57
N SER A 83 -3.46 7.68 -4.47
CA SER A 83 -3.11 9.10 -4.46
C SER A 83 -2.13 9.46 -3.33
N VAL A 84 -2.40 9.01 -2.10
CA VAL A 84 -1.50 9.27 -0.95
C VAL A 84 -0.17 8.52 -1.10
N CYS A 85 -0.19 7.27 -1.56
CA CYS A 85 1.03 6.50 -1.82
C CYS A 85 1.93 7.21 -2.84
N GLN A 86 1.37 7.70 -3.95
CA GLN A 86 2.13 8.39 -4.99
C GLN A 86 2.82 9.66 -4.47
N ARG A 87 2.15 10.43 -3.60
CA ARG A 87 2.70 11.64 -2.99
C ARG A 87 3.98 11.38 -2.18
N ILE A 88 4.07 10.22 -1.53
CA ILE A 88 5.27 9.81 -0.79
C ILE A 88 6.20 8.90 -1.61
N GLY A 89 5.86 8.67 -2.88
CA GLY A 89 6.71 7.96 -3.80
C GLY A 89 6.61 6.44 -3.76
N LEU A 90 5.55 5.90 -3.16
CA LEU A 90 5.17 4.50 -3.26
C LEU A 90 4.28 4.28 -4.48
N LYS A 91 4.33 3.07 -5.04
CA LYS A 91 3.50 2.65 -6.18
C LYS A 91 2.84 1.33 -5.85
N ILE A 92 1.52 1.27 -6.01
CA ILE A 92 0.76 0.02 -5.88
C ILE A 92 1.08 -0.88 -7.09
N ASN A 93 1.37 -2.15 -6.82
CA ASN A 93 1.60 -3.14 -7.86
C ASN A 93 0.26 -3.73 -8.34
N MET A 94 -0.33 -3.12 -9.37
CA MET A 94 -1.63 -3.53 -9.90
C MET A 94 -1.65 -4.95 -10.46
N ASP A 95 -0.53 -5.46 -10.98
CA ASP A 95 -0.45 -6.83 -11.49
C ASP A 95 -0.65 -7.87 -10.37
N LYS A 96 -0.17 -7.53 -9.16
CA LYS A 96 -0.30 -8.36 -7.96
C LYS A 96 -1.58 -8.11 -7.18
N THR A 97 -2.15 -6.91 -7.25
CA THR A 97 -3.42 -6.59 -6.57
C THR A 97 -4.55 -7.44 -7.16
N LYS A 98 -5.42 -7.96 -6.28
CA LYS A 98 -6.60 -8.74 -6.65
C LYS A 98 -7.81 -8.22 -5.89
N ILE A 99 -8.95 -8.24 -6.58
CA ILE A 99 -10.25 -7.92 -5.99
C ILE A 99 -10.98 -9.24 -5.76
N MET A 100 -11.53 -9.40 -4.57
CA MET A 100 -12.25 -10.60 -4.16
C MET A 100 -13.58 -10.15 -3.54
N PHE A 101 -14.65 -10.88 -3.84
CA PHE A 101 -15.97 -10.62 -3.31
C PHE A 101 -16.73 -11.95 -3.17
N ASN A 102 -17.76 -11.95 -2.32
CA ASN A 102 -18.59 -13.13 -2.10
C ASN A 102 -19.67 -13.27 -3.19
N VAL A 103 -20.47 -14.34 -3.11
CA VAL A 103 -21.53 -14.64 -4.09
C VAL A 103 -22.68 -13.62 -4.13
N HIS A 104 -22.74 -12.69 -3.17
CA HIS A 104 -23.80 -11.69 -3.06
C HIS A 104 -23.47 -10.37 -3.75
N VAL A 105 -22.23 -10.18 -4.21
CA VAL A 105 -21.80 -8.97 -4.91
C VAL A 105 -21.95 -9.18 -6.42
N THR A 106 -22.65 -8.25 -7.08
CA THR A 106 -22.67 -8.21 -8.55
C THR A 106 -21.33 -7.66 -9.04
N PRO A 107 -20.57 -8.40 -9.88
CA PRO A 107 -19.29 -7.93 -10.36
C PRO A 107 -19.43 -6.63 -11.16
N MET A 108 -18.67 -5.60 -10.78
CA MET A 108 -18.50 -4.38 -11.55
C MET A 108 -17.01 -4.01 -11.62
N PRO A 109 -16.58 -3.28 -12.68
CA PRO A 109 -15.21 -2.80 -12.77
C PRO A 109 -14.89 -1.87 -11.59
N VAL A 110 -13.79 -2.14 -10.91
CA VAL A 110 -13.17 -1.20 -9.96
C VAL A 110 -12.10 -0.45 -10.73
N VAL A 111 -12.25 0.88 -10.81
CA VAL A 111 -11.37 1.74 -11.60
C VAL A 111 -10.40 2.43 -10.65
N VAL A 112 -9.11 2.31 -10.96
CA VAL A 112 -8.06 3.06 -10.25
C VAL A 112 -7.49 4.10 -11.18
N GLU A 113 -7.60 5.37 -10.79
CA GLU A 113 -7.02 6.49 -11.50
C GLU A 113 -5.48 6.42 -11.42
N HIS A 114 -4.81 6.76 -12.53
CA HIS A 114 -3.35 6.69 -12.67
C HIS A 114 -2.64 7.94 -12.19
#